data_AF-A0A4R4PD99-F1
#
_entry.id   AF-A0A4R4PD99-F1
#
_cell.length_a   1.000
_cell.length_b   1.000
_cell.length_c   1.000
_cell.angle_alpha   90.00
_cell.angle_beta   90.00
_cell.angle_gamma   90.00
#
_symmetry.space_group_name_H-M   'P 1'
#
loop_
_entity.id
_entity.type
_entity.pdbx_description
1 polymer ?
#
loop_
_entity_poly.entity_id
_entity_poly.type
_entity_poly.pdbx_seq_one_letter_code
_entity_poly.pdbx_strand_id
1 'polypeptide(L)'
;MALMVRAGLGLDPWDVFHQGVSEHTGISIGMVVNITGALVLLLWIPLRERPGLGTLSNVLLIGSTMDLTLRLLPEVTALEARVPLMLGAVVLNGAATGLYISARFGPGPRDGLMTALHRITGRSIRLMRTALEVTVLVTGVLLG
;
A
#
# COMPACT_ATOMS: atom_id res chain seq x y z
N MET A 1 0.16 6.75 4.43
CA MET A 1 -0.49 5.57 5.04
C MET A 1 -0.58 5.62 6.56
N ALA A 2 0.51 5.58 7.34
CA ALA A 2 0.44 5.53 8.83
C ALA A 2 -0.47 6.59 9.48
N LEU A 3 -0.44 7.83 8.98
CA LEU A 3 -1.32 8.90 9.47
C LEU A 3 -2.81 8.64 9.19
N MET A 4 -3.15 7.96 8.09
CA MET A 4 -4.54 7.57 7.76
C MET A 4 -5.01 6.48 8.72
N VAL A 5 -4.14 5.49 9.02
CA VAL A 5 -4.40 4.47 10.04
C VAL A 5 -4.65 5.11 11.40
N ARG A 6 -3.81 6.07 11.82
CA ARG A 6 -4.03 6.81 13.08
C ARG A 6 -5.25 7.71 13.07
N ALA A 7 -5.57 8.30 11.93
CA ALA A 7 -6.82 9.04 11.78
C ALA A 7 -8.03 8.10 11.89
N GLY A 8 -7.95 6.84 11.46
CA GLY A 8 -9.01 5.84 11.59
C GLY A 8 -10.36 6.28 11.01
N LEU A 9 -10.34 7.14 9.99
CA LEU A 9 -11.53 7.64 9.28
C LEU A 9 -11.78 6.89 7.96
N GLY A 10 -11.07 5.79 7.74
CA GLY A 10 -11.10 5.00 6.52
C GLY A 10 -9.71 4.83 5.92
N LEU A 11 -9.53 3.73 5.20
CA LEU A 11 -8.28 3.31 4.57
C LEU A 11 -8.50 3.01 3.09
N ASP A 12 -7.41 3.03 2.31
CA ASP A 12 -7.46 2.54 0.95
C ASP A 12 -7.47 0.99 0.93
N PRO A 13 -7.92 0.37 -0.18
CA PRO A 13 -8.10 -1.09 -0.28
C PRO A 13 -6.93 -1.94 0.20
N TRP A 14 -5.70 -1.51 -0.07
CA TRP A 14 -4.51 -2.27 0.30
C TRP A 14 -4.22 -2.15 1.79
N ASP A 15 -4.37 -0.96 2.35
CA ASP A 15 -4.24 -0.75 3.79
C ASP A 15 -5.33 -1.47 4.58
N VAL A 16 -6.56 -1.61 4.04
CA VAL A 16 -7.60 -2.48 4.64
C VAL A 16 -7.14 -3.93 4.69
N PHE A 17 -6.59 -4.47 3.60
CA PHE A 17 -6.02 -5.82 3.60
C PHE A 17 -4.84 -5.98 4.56
N HIS A 18 -3.90 -5.04 4.56
CA HIS A 18 -2.75 -5.10 5.45
C HIS A 18 -3.18 -5.03 6.92
N GLN A 19 -4.18 -4.21 7.25
CA GLN A 19 -4.77 -4.14 8.58
C GLN A 19 -5.45 -5.47 8.95
N GLY A 20 -6.34 -6.01 8.11
CA GLY A 20 -7.03 -7.28 8.41
C GLY A 20 -6.05 -8.46 8.62
N VAL A 21 -4.99 -8.54 7.81
CA VAL A 21 -3.92 -9.54 8.00
C VAL A 21 -3.15 -9.27 9.29
N SER A 22 -2.83 -8.02 9.61
CA SER A 22 -2.14 -7.64 10.85
C SER A 22 -2.93 -8.06 12.09
N GLU A 23 -4.25 -7.82 12.08
CA GLU A 23 -5.15 -8.19 13.17
C GLU A 23 -5.29 -9.70 13.34
N HIS A 24 -5.30 -10.46 12.24
CA HIS A 24 -5.37 -11.94 12.27
C HIS A 24 -4.05 -12.62 12.67
N THR A 25 -2.90 -12.03 12.30
CA THR A 25 -1.58 -12.67 12.50
C THR A 25 -0.83 -12.15 13.73
N GLY A 26 -1.22 -11.00 14.28
CA GLY A 26 -0.50 -10.31 15.35
C GLY A 26 0.82 -9.67 14.91
N ILE A 27 1.13 -9.70 13.62
CA ILE A 27 2.31 -9.04 13.03
C ILE A 27 1.98 -7.56 12.80
N SER A 28 2.95 -6.66 12.90
CA SER A 28 2.73 -5.23 12.65
C SER A 28 2.30 -4.96 11.20
N ILE A 29 1.41 -3.98 11.02
CA ILE A 29 0.89 -3.60 9.71
C ILE A 29 2.01 -3.23 8.72
N GLY A 30 3.07 -2.54 9.17
CA GLY A 30 4.20 -2.22 8.32
C GLY A 30 4.98 -3.46 7.86
N MET A 31 5.14 -4.46 8.72
CA MET A 31 5.75 -5.72 8.32
C MET A 31 4.86 -6.48 7.31
N VAL A 32 3.54 -6.46 7.47
CA VAL A 32 2.60 -7.02 6.50
C VAL A 32 2.71 -6.32 5.14
N VAL A 33 2.84 -5.00 5.10
CA VAL A 33 3.09 -4.22 3.87
C VAL A 33 4.37 -4.72 3.18
N ASN A 34 5.47 -4.85 3.93
CA ASN A 34 6.76 -5.30 3.38
C ASN A 34 6.67 -6.74 2.84
N ILE A 35 6.04 -7.66 3.59
CA ILE A 35 5.87 -9.06 3.17
C ILE A 35 5.00 -9.12 1.91
N THR A 36 3.88 -8.42 1.89
CA THR A 36 2.98 -8.38 0.73
C THR A 36 3.70 -7.81 -0.49
N GLY A 37 4.44 -6.71 -0.32
CA GLY A 37 5.27 -6.14 -1.37
C GLY A 37 6.31 -7.13 -1.91
N ALA A 38 7.00 -7.85 -1.02
CA ALA A 38 7.96 -8.89 -1.41
C ALA A 38 7.29 -10.06 -2.17
N LEU A 39 6.13 -10.53 -1.71
CA LEU A 39 5.35 -11.57 -2.39
C LEU A 39 4.92 -11.12 -3.80
N VAL A 40 4.46 -9.87 -3.93
CA VAL A 40 4.10 -9.31 -5.24
C VAL A 40 5.32 -9.22 -6.16
N LEU A 41 6.52 -8.90 -5.63
CA LEU A 41 7.75 -8.94 -6.43
C LEU A 41 8.16 -10.36 -6.82
N LEU A 42 7.92 -11.36 -5.98
CA LEU A 42 8.14 -12.76 -6.38
C LEU A 42 7.22 -13.16 -7.54
N LEU A 43 5.97 -12.67 -7.55
CA LEU A 43 5.06 -12.85 -8.67
C LEU A 43 5.57 -12.19 -9.96
N TRP A 44 6.51 -11.24 -9.90
CA TRP A 44 7.11 -10.65 -11.11
C TRP A 44 8.14 -11.54 -11.80
N ILE A 45 8.72 -12.52 -11.09
CA ILE A 45 9.69 -13.47 -11.67
C ILE A 45 9.12 -14.18 -12.90
N PRO A 46 7.91 -14.79 -12.86
CA PRO A 46 7.30 -15.36 -14.07
C PRO A 46 6.90 -14.30 -15.10
N LEU A 47 6.64 -13.05 -14.67
CA LEU A 47 6.24 -11.93 -15.54
C LEU A 47 7.42 -11.30 -16.30
N ARG A 48 8.65 -11.73 -15.99
CA ARG A 48 9.93 -11.23 -16.52
C ARG A 48 10.12 -9.71 -16.35
N GLU A 49 9.48 -9.13 -15.35
CA GLU A 49 9.70 -7.73 -14.98
C GLU A 49 10.95 -7.62 -14.11
N ARG A 50 11.80 -6.64 -14.39
CA ARG A 50 13.02 -6.40 -13.61
C ARG A 50 12.72 -5.40 -12.49
N PRO A 51 12.75 -5.80 -11.21
CA PRO A 51 12.58 -4.85 -10.12
C PRO A 51 13.72 -3.82 -10.16
N GLY A 52 13.35 -2.54 -10.12
CA GLY A 52 14.31 -1.45 -10.01
C GLY A 52 14.75 -1.23 -8.56
N LEU A 53 15.79 -0.42 -8.36
CA LEU A 53 16.20 0.01 -7.02
C LEU A 53 15.04 0.71 -6.28
N GLY A 54 14.25 1.53 -6.97
CA GLY A 54 13.08 2.18 -6.37
C GLY A 54 12.01 1.19 -5.91
N THR A 55 11.82 0.10 -6.64
CA THR A 55 10.88 -0.97 -6.27
C THR A 55 11.33 -1.69 -5.00
N LEU A 56 12.62 -2.02 -4.89
CA LEU A 56 13.17 -2.68 -3.71
C LEU A 56 13.14 -1.73 -2.49
N SER A 57 13.52 -0.47 -2.69
CA SER A 57 13.42 0.56 -1.66
C SER A 57 11.98 0.78 -1.21
N ASN A 58 11.00 0.74 -2.12
CA ASN A 58 9.58 0.85 -1.78
C ASN A 58 9.14 -0.28 -0.83
N VAL A 59 9.45 -1.53 -1.19
CA VAL A 59 9.10 -2.71 -0.37
C VAL A 59 9.75 -2.69 1.01
N LEU A 60 10.97 -2.16 1.15
CA LEU A 60 11.67 -2.17 2.43
C LEU A 60 11.36 -0.94 3.29
N LEU A 61 11.27 0.25 2.67
CA LEU A 61 11.14 1.51 3.39
C LEU A 61 9.70 1.82 3.77
N ILE A 62 8.72 1.51 2.92
CA ILE A 62 7.34 1.93 3.18
C ILE A 62 6.80 1.35 4.47
N GLY A 63 6.83 0.02 4.64
CA GLY A 63 6.32 -0.60 5.85
C GLY A 63 7.20 -0.32 7.08
N SER A 64 8.51 -0.21 6.90
CA SER A 64 9.41 0.16 8.00
C SER A 64 9.16 1.58 8.51
N THR A 65 8.98 2.55 7.61
CA THR A 65 8.60 3.92 7.95
C THR A 65 7.19 3.98 8.52
N MET A 66 6.27 3.13 8.04
CA MET A 66 4.92 3.02 8.59
C MET A 66 4.95 2.60 10.06
N ASP A 67 5.65 1.51 10.40
CA ASP A 67 5.77 1.04 11.78
C ASP A 67 6.47 2.06 12.67
N LEU A 68 7.55 2.68 12.19
CA LEU A 68 8.24 3.75 12.93
C LEU A 68 7.30 4.91 13.23
N THR A 69 6.51 5.34 12.24
CA THR A 69 5.55 6.42 12.41
C THR A 69 4.46 6.02 13.40
N LEU A 70 3.90 4.82 13.30
CA LEU A 70 2.86 4.33 14.21
C LEU A 70 3.34 4.18 15.66
N ARG A 71 4.63 3.91 15.87
CA ARG A 71 5.26 3.87 17.20
C ARG A 71 5.49 5.26 17.78
N LEU A 72 5.87 6.23 16.95
CA LEU A 72 6.14 7.60 17.38
C LEU A 72 4.87 8.43 17.54
N LEU A 73 3.83 8.13 16.77
CA LEU A 73 2.59 8.88 16.76
C LEU A 73 1.56 8.23 17.69
N PRO A 74 1.18 8.91 18.79
CA PRO A 74 0.16 8.41 19.70
C PRO A 74 -1.22 8.36 19.03
N GLU A 75 -2.14 7.65 19.68
CA GLU A 75 -3.52 7.54 19.18
C GLU A 75 -4.24 8.87 19.24
N VAL A 76 -4.96 9.20 18.16
CA VAL A 76 -5.74 10.43 18.05
C VAL A 76 -7.22 10.07 18.18
N THR A 77 -7.82 10.40 19.32
CA THR A 77 -9.22 10.05 19.62
C THR A 77 -10.20 11.15 19.25
N ALA A 78 -9.79 12.42 19.41
CA ALA A 78 -10.62 13.60 19.17
C ALA A 78 -10.93 13.79 17.67
N LEU A 79 -12.21 13.84 17.30
CA LEU A 79 -12.63 13.90 15.90
C LEU A 79 -12.12 15.16 15.20
N GLU A 80 -12.09 16.29 15.91
CA GLU A 80 -11.54 17.57 15.46
C GLU A 80 -10.05 17.49 15.09
N ALA A 81 -9.29 16.55 15.66
CA ALA A 81 -7.89 16.30 15.31
C ALA A 81 -7.77 15.23 14.21
N ARG A 82 -8.69 14.25 14.16
CA ARG A 82 -8.68 13.15 13.17
C ARG A 82 -8.95 13.65 11.76
N VAL A 83 -9.88 14.60 11.58
CA VAL A 83 -10.23 15.12 10.24
C VAL A 83 -9.07 15.88 9.58
N PRO A 84 -8.43 16.89 10.23
CA PRO A 84 -7.25 17.54 9.67
C PRO A 84 -6.08 16.58 9.44
N LEU A 85 -5.89 15.61 10.34
CA LEU A 85 -4.85 14.59 10.20
C LEU A 85 -5.07 13.75 8.94
N MET A 86 -6.31 13.31 8.68
CA MET A 86 -6.67 12.56 7.48
C MET A 86 -6.44 13.38 6.21
N LEU A 87 -6.86 14.65 6.19
CA LEU A 87 -6.65 15.54 5.05
C LEU A 87 -5.15 15.76 4.77
N GLY A 88 -4.37 16.04 5.82
CA GLY A 88 -2.92 16.15 5.72
C GLY A 88 -2.28 14.86 5.22
N ALA A 89 -2.74 13.70 5.71
CA ALA A 89 -2.27 12.41 5.27
C ALA A 89 -2.54 12.17 3.78
N VAL A 90 -3.72 12.52 3.28
CA VAL A 90 -4.07 12.40 1.85
C VAL A 90 -3.16 13.28 1.00
N VAL A 91 -2.96 14.55 1.39
CA VAL A 91 -2.08 15.48 0.66
C VAL A 91 -0.63 14.97 0.64
N LEU A 92 -0.11 14.53 1.79
CA LEU A 92 1.25 13.99 1.90
C LEU A 92 1.43 12.71 1.08
N ASN A 93 0.45 11.79 1.08
CA ASN A 93 0.50 10.61 0.23
C ASN A 93 0.52 11.02 -1.25
N GLY A 94 -0.34 11.96 -1.67
CA GLY A 94 -0.37 12.46 -3.05
C GLY A 94 0.97 13.09 -3.47
N ALA A 95 1.56 13.92 -2.61
CA ALA A 95 2.87 14.52 -2.84
C ALA A 95 3.97 13.45 -2.94
N ALA A 96 3.99 12.47 -2.03
CA ALA A 96 4.94 11.37 -2.04
C ALA A 96 4.82 10.52 -3.31
N THR A 97 3.59 10.17 -3.73
CA THR A 97 3.34 9.47 -4.98
C THR A 97 3.81 10.27 -6.19
N GLY A 98 3.53 11.57 -6.23
CA GLY A 98 4.01 12.46 -7.30
C GLY A 98 5.53 12.52 -7.40
N LEU A 99 6.22 12.70 -6.26
CA LEU A 99 7.68 12.71 -6.19
C LEU A 99 8.27 11.38 -6.65
N TYR A 100 7.73 10.26 -6.16
CA TYR A 100 8.18 8.92 -6.54
C TYR A 100 8.04 8.65 -8.04
N ILE A 101 6.88 8.98 -8.63
CA ILE A 101 6.65 8.82 -10.07
C ILE A 101 7.60 9.71 -10.88
N SER A 102 7.78 10.97 -10.45
CA SER A 102 8.66 11.92 -11.15
C SER A 102 10.13 11.50 -11.15
N ALA A 103 10.56 10.79 -10.12
CA ALA A 103 11.93 10.29 -9.98
C ALA A 103 12.24 9.10 -10.92
N ARG A 104 11.23 8.52 -11.59
CA ARG A 104 11.39 7.42 -12.58
C ARG A 104 12.20 6.22 -12.08
N PHE A 105 12.21 5.93 -10.78
CA PHE A 105 12.98 4.83 -10.19
C PHE A 105 12.38 3.43 -10.38
N GLY A 106 11.48 3.28 -11.36
CA GLY A 106 10.71 2.07 -11.62
C GLY A 106 9.38 2.04 -10.87
N PRO A 107 8.41 1.20 -11.30
CA PRO A 107 7.08 1.13 -10.70
C PRO A 107 7.10 0.43 -9.33
N GLY A 108 6.09 0.74 -8.51
CA GLY A 108 5.87 0.05 -7.24
C GLY A 108 5.37 -1.38 -7.48
N PRO A 109 5.45 -2.28 -6.48
CA PRO A 109 5.00 -3.68 -6.62
C PRO A 109 3.56 -3.79 -7.13
N ARG A 110 2.66 -2.98 -6.58
CA ARG A 110 1.25 -2.89 -6.99
C ARG A 110 1.10 -2.43 -8.44
N ASP A 111 1.80 -1.36 -8.82
CA ASP A 111 1.68 -0.78 -10.16
C ASP A 111 2.22 -1.73 -11.23
N GLY A 112 3.36 -2.38 -10.96
CA GLY A 112 3.90 -3.34 -11.92
C GLY A 112 3.09 -4.63 -12.00
N LEU A 113 2.42 -5.06 -10.92
CA LEU A 113 1.44 -6.16 -10.99
C LEU A 113 0.28 -5.81 -11.92
N MET A 114 -0.27 -4.60 -11.79
CA MET A 114 -1.35 -4.11 -12.67
C MET A 114 -0.90 -4.09 -14.14
N THR A 115 0.28 -3.53 -14.44
CA THR A 115 0.77 -3.48 -15.83
C THR A 115 1.12 -4.85 -16.39
N ALA A 116 1.64 -5.76 -15.56
CA ALA A 116 1.96 -7.11 -15.98
C ALA A 116 0.68 -7.94 -16.26
N LEU A 117 -0.36 -7.81 -15.43
CA LEU A 117 -1.67 -8.42 -15.68
C LEU A 117 -2.31 -7.88 -16.96
N HIS A 118 -2.21 -6.57 -17.21
CA HIS A 118 -2.65 -5.97 -18.48
C HIS A 118 -1.93 -6.61 -19.67
N ARG A 119 -0.59 -6.72 -19.62
CA ARG A 119 0.21 -7.30 -20.70
C ARG A 119 -0.16 -8.76 -21.00
N ILE A 120 -0.44 -9.55 -19.97
CA ILE A 120 -0.76 -10.99 -20.14
C ILE A 120 -2.20 -11.19 -20.62
N THR A 121 -3.15 -10.43 -20.07
CA THR A 121 -4.57 -10.64 -20.34
C THR A 121 -5.08 -9.85 -21.55
N GLY A 122 -4.35 -8.82 -21.98
CA GLY A 122 -4.79 -7.88 -23.02
C GLY A 122 -5.98 -6.98 -22.61
N ARG A 123 -6.46 -7.08 -21.37
CA ARG A 123 -7.62 -6.33 -20.85
C ARG A 123 -7.22 -4.95 -20.38
N SER A 124 -8.13 -3.97 -20.41
CA SER A 124 -7.80 -2.58 -20.03
C SER A 124 -7.14 -2.45 -18.64
N ILE A 125 -6.19 -1.51 -18.52
CA ILE A 125 -5.52 -1.19 -17.24
C ILE A 125 -6.54 -0.81 -16.16
N ARG A 126 -7.60 -0.06 -16.53
CA ARG A 126 -8.68 0.31 -15.61
C ARG A 126 -9.34 -0.93 -15.01
N LEU A 127 -9.69 -1.93 -15.83
CA LEU A 127 -10.30 -3.16 -15.35
C LEU A 127 -9.37 -3.95 -14.43
N MET A 128 -8.08 -4.08 -14.80
CA MET A 128 -7.10 -4.79 -13.97
C MET A 128 -6.89 -4.10 -12.62
N ARG A 129 -6.82 -2.77 -12.62
CA ARG A 129 -6.73 -1.96 -11.40
C ARG A 129 -7.94 -2.19 -10.50
N THR A 130 -9.14 -2.04 -11.05
CA THR A 130 -10.39 -2.22 -10.28
C THR A 130 -10.51 -3.64 -9.75
N ALA A 131 -10.21 -4.66 -10.55
CA ALA A 131 -10.26 -6.05 -10.11
C ALA A 131 -9.28 -6.31 -8.96
N LEU A 132 -8.04 -5.81 -9.04
CA LEU A 132 -7.06 -5.92 -7.96
C LEU A 132 -7.52 -5.18 -6.70
N GLU A 133 -7.94 -3.92 -6.83
CA GLU A 133 -8.39 -3.11 -5.70
C GLU A 133 -9.61 -3.73 -5.01
N VAL A 134 -10.60 -4.21 -5.76
CA VAL A 134 -11.77 -4.89 -5.21
C VAL A 134 -11.40 -6.22 -4.55
N THR A 135 -10.53 -7.02 -5.17
CA THR A 135 -10.12 -8.31 -4.60
C THR A 135 -9.41 -8.13 -3.26
N VAL A 136 -8.48 -7.18 -3.19
CA VAL A 136 -7.73 -6.89 -1.97
C VAL A 136 -8.66 -6.28 -0.90
N LEU A 137 -9.53 -5.34 -1.28
CA LEU A 137 -10.52 -4.78 -0.36
C LEU A 137 -11.45 -5.86 0.23
N VAL A 138 -12.03 -6.69 -0.62
CA VAL A 138 -12.94 -7.77 -0.19
C VAL A 138 -12.20 -8.75 0.72
N THR A 139 -10.96 -9.13 0.35
CA THR A 139 -10.14 -10.01 1.19
C THR A 139 -9.86 -9.36 2.55
N GLY A 140 -9.52 -8.07 2.58
CA GLY A 140 -9.30 -7.33 3.81
C GLY A 140 -10.54 -7.29 4.70
N VAL A 141 -11.70 -6.93 4.15
CA VAL A 141 -12.98 -6.91 4.90
C VAL A 141 -13.37 -8.29 5.42
N LEU A 142 -13.07 -9.36 4.68
CA LEU A 142 -13.31 -10.73 5.14
C LEU A 142 -12.36 -11.15 6.27
N LEU A 143 -11.21 -10.50 6.38
CA LEU A 143 -10.25 -10.65 7.47
C LEU A 143 -10.56 -9.72 8.65
N GLY A 144 -11.77 -9.17 8.75
CA GLY A 144 -12.20 -8.32 9.86
C GLY A 144 -11.83 -6.86 9.71
#